data_AF-A0A1C5Y092-F1
#
_entry.id   AF-A0A1C5Y092-F1
#
_cell.length_a   1.000
_cell.length_b   1.000
_cell.length_c   1.000
_cell.angle_alpha   90.00
_cell.angle_beta   90.00
_cell.angle_gamma   90.00
#
_symmetry.space_group_name_H-M   'P 1'
#
loop_
_entity.id
_entity.type
_entity.pdbx_description
1 polymer ?
#
loop_
_entity_poly.entity_id
_entity_poly.type
_entity_poly.pdbx_seq_one_letter_code
_entity_poly.pdbx_strand_id
1 'polypeptide(L)'
;MDKEKLIKLAEDLYQSAFDANAYYAIMMQYREMSKKYNNEMNLSPAFYQVVYGALQKACFMEIAKLYDKTKDVVSVGLLLKYCRDNLDLFPEYRDIVTIKEDGREYSFQVPYQHHLKPTEECFYENEVNSQREILKLFDTPDFEKIPVRVNLTFSEFLELYQKRFCSLSKKQENIRVQRNKIYAHNDEKHILTEEKVWDKNPVTYPDIQELIDFALDCTRLILGALTGVSRAVSYGNIDDMEGTLMLAKLGLKYQDYEMEQRHKQILKEIYADKKE
;
A
#
# COMPACT_ATOMS: atom_id res chain seq x y z
N MET A 1 25.46 -12.87 7.68
CA MET A 1 24.82 -13.20 6.38
C MET A 1 25.49 -12.34 5.33
N ASP A 2 25.68 -12.82 4.10
CA ASP A 2 26.26 -11.96 3.06
C ASP A 2 25.24 -10.93 2.54
N LYS A 3 25.78 -9.87 1.93
CA LYS A 3 25.01 -8.73 1.39
C LYS A 3 24.05 -9.15 0.28
N GLU A 4 24.46 -10.04 -0.62
CA GLU A 4 23.66 -10.46 -1.78
C GLU A 4 22.41 -11.22 -1.36
N LYS A 5 22.55 -12.12 -0.38
CA LYS A 5 21.44 -12.84 0.22
C LYS A 5 20.47 -11.89 0.91
N LEU A 6 20.95 -10.90 1.66
CA LEU A 6 20.09 -9.91 2.30
C LEU A 6 19.30 -9.08 1.26
N ILE A 7 19.97 -8.66 0.18
CA ILE A 7 19.32 -7.96 -0.94
C ILE A 7 18.23 -8.84 -1.54
N LYS A 8 18.50 -10.11 -1.85
CA LYS A 8 17.51 -11.01 -2.44
C LYS A 8 16.28 -11.17 -1.56
N LEU A 9 16.46 -11.35 -0.25
CA LEU A 9 15.35 -11.44 0.70
C LEU A 9 14.53 -10.13 0.76
N ALA A 10 15.20 -8.98 0.70
CA ALA A 10 14.54 -7.68 0.68
C ALA A 10 13.78 -7.43 -0.63
N GLU A 11 14.31 -7.86 -1.78
CA GLU A 11 13.63 -7.79 -3.09
C GLU A 11 12.37 -8.66 -3.13
N ASP A 12 12.45 -9.91 -2.65
CA ASP A 12 11.30 -10.81 -2.65
C ASP A 12 10.16 -10.25 -1.77
N LEU A 13 10.50 -9.68 -0.59
CA LEU A 13 9.52 -9.01 0.27
C LEU A 13 9.02 -7.68 -0.31
N TYR A 14 9.88 -6.92 -0.98
CA TYR A 14 9.50 -5.70 -1.69
C TYR A 14 8.45 -6.02 -2.76
N GLN A 15 8.69 -7.05 -3.58
CA GLN A 15 7.76 -7.45 -4.63
C GLN A 15 6.39 -7.87 -4.05
N SER A 16 6.38 -8.66 -2.97
CA SER A 16 5.13 -9.00 -2.27
C SER A 16 4.38 -7.77 -1.75
N ALA A 17 5.08 -6.78 -1.19
CA ALA A 17 4.48 -5.54 -0.70
C ALA A 17 3.97 -4.66 -1.86
N PHE A 18 4.71 -4.62 -2.96
CA PHE A 18 4.34 -3.90 -4.17
C PHE A 18 3.09 -4.49 -4.84
N ASP A 19 3.02 -5.82 -4.95
CA ASP A 19 1.85 -6.52 -5.49
C ASP A 19 0.63 -6.32 -4.60
N ALA A 20 0.79 -6.43 -3.27
CA ALA A 20 -0.28 -6.13 -2.31
C ALA A 20 -0.84 -4.71 -2.48
N ASN A 21 0.05 -3.72 -2.67
CA ASN A 21 -0.34 -2.33 -2.91
C ASN A 21 -1.10 -2.17 -4.22
N ALA A 22 -0.65 -2.82 -5.30
CA ALA A 22 -1.33 -2.79 -6.58
C ALA A 22 -2.76 -3.38 -6.48
N TYR A 23 -2.90 -4.54 -5.83
CA TYR A 23 -4.21 -5.14 -5.61
C TYR A 23 -5.13 -4.23 -4.78
N TYR A 24 -4.61 -3.65 -3.70
CA TYR A 24 -5.36 -2.72 -2.87
C TYR A 24 -5.80 -1.48 -3.64
N ALA A 25 -4.88 -0.86 -4.40
CA ALA A 25 -5.16 0.33 -5.19
C ALA A 25 -6.29 0.08 -6.21
N ILE A 26 -6.25 -1.05 -6.92
CA ILE A 26 -7.30 -1.43 -7.87
C ILE A 26 -8.64 -1.67 -7.12
N MET A 27 -8.62 -2.34 -5.97
CA MET A 27 -9.85 -2.53 -5.17
C MET A 27 -10.46 -1.19 -4.72
N MET A 28 -9.64 -0.23 -4.32
CA MET A 28 -10.11 1.10 -3.94
C MET A 28 -10.69 1.85 -5.14
N GLN A 29 -10.08 1.72 -6.32
CA GLN A 29 -10.65 2.25 -7.55
C GLN A 29 -11.99 1.62 -7.89
N TYR A 30 -12.14 0.29 -7.77
CA TYR A 30 -13.44 -0.36 -7.98
C TYR A 30 -14.54 0.26 -7.11
N ARG A 31 -14.22 0.54 -5.85
CA ARG A 31 -15.17 1.17 -4.92
C ARG A 31 -15.55 2.58 -5.36
N GLU A 32 -14.59 3.40 -5.79
CA GLU A 32 -14.90 4.75 -6.26
C GLU A 32 -15.62 4.74 -7.62
N MET A 33 -15.16 3.91 -8.57
CA MET A 33 -15.77 3.76 -9.89
C MET A 33 -17.19 3.22 -9.81
N SER A 34 -17.49 2.31 -8.89
CA SER A 34 -18.86 1.79 -8.71
C SER A 34 -19.89 2.86 -8.33
N LYS A 35 -19.45 3.96 -7.71
CA LYS A 35 -20.30 5.13 -7.40
C LYS A 35 -20.55 5.99 -8.64
N LYS A 36 -19.55 6.11 -9.53
CA LYS A 36 -19.57 7.03 -10.68
C LYS A 36 -20.05 6.38 -11.98
N TYR A 37 -19.80 5.10 -12.15
CA TYR A 37 -19.95 4.32 -13.38
C TYR A 37 -20.72 3.00 -13.16
N ASN A 38 -21.73 3.03 -12.29
CA ASN A 38 -22.50 1.84 -11.92
C ASN A 38 -23.12 1.15 -13.16
N ASN A 39 -23.74 1.93 -14.06
CA ASN A 39 -24.39 1.41 -15.26
C ASN A 39 -23.39 0.74 -16.20
N GLU A 40 -22.21 1.34 -16.36
CA GLU A 40 -21.13 0.86 -17.20
C GLU A 40 -20.50 -0.42 -16.62
N MET A 41 -20.34 -0.50 -15.29
CA MET A 41 -19.88 -1.71 -14.63
C MET A 41 -20.91 -2.85 -14.72
N ASN A 42 -22.21 -2.53 -14.73
CA ASN A 42 -23.29 -3.50 -14.92
C ASN A 42 -23.37 -4.08 -16.35
N LEU A 43 -22.52 -3.62 -17.28
CA LEU A 43 -22.34 -4.31 -18.56
C LEU A 43 -21.63 -5.66 -18.41
N SER A 44 -20.86 -5.84 -17.33
CA SER A 44 -20.12 -7.09 -17.07
C SER A 44 -20.06 -7.40 -15.57
N PRO A 45 -21.21 -7.57 -14.89
CA PRO A 45 -21.29 -7.63 -13.44
C PRO A 45 -20.52 -8.83 -12.87
N ALA A 46 -20.60 -9.99 -13.54
CA ALA A 46 -19.87 -11.19 -13.15
C ALA A 46 -18.34 -10.99 -13.21
N PHE A 47 -17.83 -10.30 -14.24
CA PHE A 47 -16.41 -10.00 -14.36
C PHE A 47 -15.93 -9.15 -13.18
N TYR A 48 -16.57 -8.01 -12.92
CA TYR A 48 -16.15 -7.12 -11.84
C TYR A 48 -16.28 -7.79 -10.47
N GLN A 49 -17.33 -8.58 -10.23
CA GLN A 49 -17.49 -9.30 -8.97
C GLN A 49 -16.40 -10.36 -8.75
N VAL A 50 -16.08 -11.15 -9.78
CA VAL A 50 -15.05 -12.20 -9.70
C VAL A 50 -13.66 -11.58 -9.54
N VAL A 51 -13.33 -10.54 -10.31
CA VAL A 51 -12.05 -9.85 -10.24
C VAL A 51 -11.86 -9.19 -8.87
N TYR A 52 -12.88 -8.50 -8.36
CA TYR A 52 -12.81 -7.90 -7.02
C TYR A 52 -12.55 -8.96 -5.94
N GLY A 53 -13.27 -10.09 -5.98
CA GLY A 53 -13.06 -11.19 -5.04
C GLY A 53 -11.67 -11.82 -5.15
N ALA A 54 -11.12 -11.92 -6.36
CA ALA A 54 -9.76 -12.41 -6.59
C ALA A 54 -8.71 -11.44 -6.03
N LEU A 55 -8.84 -10.14 -6.31
CA LEU A 55 -7.96 -9.09 -5.79
C LEU A 55 -7.95 -9.07 -4.26
N GLN A 56 -9.13 -9.18 -3.63
CA GLN A 56 -9.24 -9.22 -2.18
C GLN A 56 -8.47 -10.41 -1.59
N LYS A 57 -8.62 -11.60 -2.17
CA LYS A 57 -7.89 -12.80 -1.72
C LYS A 57 -6.39 -12.67 -1.93
N ALA A 58 -5.97 -12.17 -3.09
CA ALA A 58 -4.54 -11.99 -3.43
C ALA A 58 -3.88 -10.96 -2.51
N CYS A 59 -4.47 -9.77 -2.37
CA CYS A 59 -4.03 -8.71 -1.45
C CYS A 59 -3.86 -9.25 -0.02
N PHE A 60 -4.89 -9.95 0.48
CA PHE A 60 -4.86 -10.50 1.82
C PHE A 60 -3.76 -11.55 2.00
N MET A 61 -3.56 -12.42 1.01
CA MET A 61 -2.52 -13.44 1.05
C MET A 61 -1.11 -12.85 1.04
N GLU A 62 -0.85 -11.83 0.22
CA GLU A 62 0.45 -11.13 0.19
C GLU A 62 0.77 -10.52 1.56
N ILE A 63 -0.18 -9.79 2.16
CA ILE A 63 0.00 -9.22 3.50
C ILE A 63 0.25 -10.30 4.54
N ALA A 64 -0.50 -11.40 4.48
CA ALA A 64 -0.34 -12.48 5.44
C ALA A 64 1.04 -13.16 5.34
N LYS A 65 1.65 -13.22 4.16
CA LYS A 65 3.04 -13.67 3.96
C LYS A 65 4.04 -12.66 4.54
N LEU A 66 3.87 -11.37 4.24
CA LEU A 66 4.76 -10.28 4.69
C LEU A 66 4.90 -10.21 6.23
N TYR A 67 3.87 -10.64 6.95
CA TYR A 67 3.81 -10.61 8.42
C TYR A 67 3.76 -11.99 9.07
N ASP A 68 4.12 -13.04 8.34
CA ASP A 68 4.11 -14.39 8.89
C ASP A 68 5.12 -14.52 10.05
N LYS A 69 4.72 -15.30 11.06
CA LYS A 69 5.51 -15.64 12.26
C LYS A 69 5.88 -17.12 12.30
N THR A 70 5.51 -17.88 11.26
CA THR A 70 5.86 -19.28 11.12
C THR A 70 7.38 -19.42 11.05
N LYS A 71 7.89 -20.43 11.74
CA LYS A 71 9.31 -20.73 11.78
C LYS A 71 9.83 -20.93 10.34
N ASP A 72 11.03 -20.43 10.07
CA ASP A 72 11.75 -20.56 8.79
C ASP A 72 11.10 -19.82 7.60
N VAL A 73 10.04 -19.02 7.83
CA VAL A 73 9.47 -18.11 6.83
C VAL A 73 10.12 -16.73 6.95
N VAL A 74 10.54 -16.16 5.83
CA VAL A 74 11.07 -14.79 5.77
C VAL A 74 9.90 -13.81 5.71
N SER A 75 9.76 -13.01 6.76
CA SER A 75 8.80 -11.91 6.86
C SER A 75 9.51 -10.59 7.08
N VAL A 76 8.78 -9.46 7.03
CA VAL A 76 9.35 -8.13 7.31
C VAL A 76 10.01 -8.10 8.69
N GLY A 77 9.41 -8.74 9.70
CA GLY A 77 10.00 -8.84 11.03
C GLY A 77 11.35 -9.58 11.05
N LEU A 78 11.45 -10.68 10.30
CA LEU A 78 12.70 -11.43 10.19
C LEU A 78 13.76 -10.65 9.39
N LEU A 79 13.34 -9.94 8.34
CA LEU A 79 14.23 -9.06 7.56
C LEU A 79 14.82 -7.95 8.45
N LEU A 80 14.00 -7.28 9.26
CA LEU A 80 14.46 -6.24 10.20
C LEU A 80 15.46 -6.81 11.23
N LYS A 81 15.22 -8.05 11.69
CA LYS A 81 16.17 -8.76 12.56
C LYS A 81 17.49 -9.03 11.83
N TYR A 82 17.43 -9.52 10.60
CA TYR A 82 18.64 -9.75 9.80
C TYR A 82 19.42 -8.47 9.54
N CYS A 83 18.76 -7.34 9.30
CA CYS A 83 19.45 -6.06 9.14
C CYS A 83 20.20 -5.66 10.42
N ARG A 84 19.55 -5.82 11.58
CA ARG A 84 20.17 -5.50 12.87
C ARG A 84 21.36 -6.39 13.18
N ASP A 85 21.24 -7.68 12.89
CA ASP A 85 22.28 -8.65 13.15
C ASP A 85 23.46 -8.51 12.16
N ASN A 86 23.35 -7.65 11.14
CA ASN A 86 24.37 -7.40 10.10
C ASN A 86 24.48 -5.89 9.75
N LEU A 87 24.47 -5.02 10.79
CA LEU A 87 24.52 -3.56 10.62
C LEU A 87 25.75 -3.07 9.84
N ASP A 88 26.86 -3.81 9.91
CA ASP A 88 28.11 -3.52 9.20
C ASP A 88 27.97 -3.54 7.67
N LEU A 89 26.89 -4.14 7.15
CA LEU A 89 26.59 -4.13 5.71
C LEU A 89 25.96 -2.81 5.23
N PHE A 90 25.54 -1.94 6.15
CA PHE A 90 24.80 -0.73 5.85
C PHE A 90 25.65 0.52 6.12
N PRO A 91 25.50 1.56 5.29
CA PRO A 91 26.14 2.84 5.58
C PRO A 91 25.38 3.54 6.71
N GLU A 92 26.07 3.80 7.82
CA GLU A 92 25.49 4.43 9.03
C GLU A 92 24.92 5.83 8.75
N TYR A 93 25.53 6.54 7.79
CA TYR A 93 25.04 7.80 7.26
C TYR A 93 24.65 7.64 5.80
N ARG A 94 23.71 8.44 5.33
CA ARG A 94 23.24 8.41 3.93
C ARG A 94 24.37 8.73 2.96
N ASP A 95 25.20 9.71 3.32
CA ASP A 95 26.31 10.18 2.49
C ASP A 95 27.38 10.86 3.37
N ILE A 96 28.56 11.09 2.80
CA ILE A 96 29.62 11.89 3.40
C ILE A 96 30.02 12.97 2.39
N VAL A 97 29.78 14.22 2.76
CA VAL A 97 30.12 15.37 1.91
C VAL A 97 31.46 15.94 2.36
N THR A 98 32.41 15.99 1.42
CA THR A 98 33.73 16.55 1.66
C THR A 98 33.88 17.89 0.96
N ILE A 99 34.19 18.94 1.72
CA ILE A 99 34.37 20.30 1.24
C ILE A 99 35.84 20.69 1.42
N LYS A 100 36.46 21.23 0.36
CA LYS A 100 37.82 21.76 0.40
C LYS A 100 37.76 23.28 0.31
N GLU A 101 38.21 23.95 1.36
CA GLU A 101 38.25 25.42 1.44
C GLU A 101 39.59 25.85 2.05
N ASP A 102 40.29 26.78 1.39
CA ASP A 102 41.60 27.30 1.80
C ASP A 102 42.66 26.23 2.13
N GLY A 103 42.67 25.12 1.36
CA GLY A 103 43.60 24.01 1.56
C GLY A 103 43.27 23.12 2.77
N ARG A 104 42.14 23.34 3.45
CA ARG A 104 41.61 22.48 4.51
C ARG A 104 40.45 21.64 3.98
N GLU A 105 40.39 20.40 4.43
CA GLU A 105 39.38 19.43 4.04
C GLU A 105 38.44 19.18 5.22
N TYR A 106 37.16 19.47 5.03
CA TYR A 106 36.09 19.27 6.00
C TYR A 106 35.20 18.13 5.50
N SER A 107 34.87 17.17 6.38
CA SER A 107 33.95 16.08 6.05
C SER A 107 32.73 16.14 6.94
N PHE A 108 31.55 16.12 6.32
CA PHE A 108 30.26 16.20 6.99
C PHE A 108 29.47 14.94 6.72
N GLN A 109 28.95 14.34 7.79
CA GLN A 109 28.06 13.17 7.70
C GLN A 109 26.64 13.64 7.38
N VAL A 110 26.05 13.08 6.34
CA VAL A 110 24.68 13.38 5.94
C VAL A 110 23.75 12.32 6.54
N PRO A 111 22.87 12.68 7.49
CA PRO A 111 21.96 11.72 8.11
C PRO A 111 20.85 11.30 7.13
N TYR A 112 20.17 10.21 7.46
CA TYR A 112 18.89 9.87 6.86
C TYR A 112 17.83 10.84 7.37
N GLN A 113 17.10 11.48 6.46
CA GLN A 113 15.99 12.36 6.82
C GLN A 113 14.68 11.58 6.72
N HIS A 114 13.92 11.56 7.81
CA HIS A 114 12.63 10.88 7.88
C HIS A 114 11.55 11.84 8.34
N HIS A 115 10.41 11.82 7.65
CA HIS A 115 9.21 12.53 8.08
C HIS A 115 8.36 11.57 8.91
N LEU A 116 8.19 11.91 10.19
CA LEU A 116 7.42 11.08 11.11
C LEU A 116 5.97 11.02 10.66
N LYS A 117 5.46 9.79 10.57
CA LYS A 117 4.01 9.55 10.50
C LYS A 117 3.39 9.88 11.86
N PRO A 118 2.08 10.21 11.93
CA PRO A 118 1.41 10.46 13.22
C PRO A 118 1.57 9.31 14.22
N THR A 119 1.68 8.08 13.73
CA THR A 119 1.86 6.86 14.53
C THR A 119 3.33 6.59 14.94
N GLU A 120 4.24 7.49 14.58
CA GLU A 120 5.68 7.49 14.91
C GLU A 120 6.06 8.65 15.84
N GLU A 121 5.25 9.72 15.90
CA GLU A 121 5.52 10.91 16.73
C GLU A 121 5.72 10.57 18.22
N CYS A 122 5.03 9.54 18.73
CA CYS A 122 5.19 9.08 20.11
C CYS A 122 6.60 8.54 20.44
N PHE A 123 7.43 8.24 19.44
CA PHE A 123 8.81 7.81 19.65
C PHE A 123 9.81 8.99 19.70
N TYR A 124 9.36 10.21 19.39
CA TYR A 124 10.18 11.43 19.26
C TYR A 124 9.47 12.64 19.87
N GLU A 125 8.87 12.49 21.05
CA GLU A 125 8.04 13.53 21.69
C GLU A 125 8.79 14.86 21.84
N ASN A 126 10.08 14.82 22.17
CA ASN A 126 10.90 16.02 22.35
C ASN A 126 11.09 16.79 21.04
N GLU A 127 11.44 16.10 19.96
CA GLU A 127 11.64 16.67 18.62
C GLU A 127 10.32 17.20 18.06
N VAL A 128 9.22 16.46 18.26
CA VAL A 128 7.88 16.87 17.87
C VAL A 128 7.50 18.15 18.61
N ASN A 129 7.58 18.17 19.94
CA ASN A 129 7.24 19.35 20.74
C ASN A 129 8.11 20.56 20.36
N SER A 130 9.42 20.38 20.21
CA SER A 130 10.33 21.46 19.84
C SER A 130 9.99 22.06 18.47
N GLN A 131 9.77 21.23 17.45
CA GLN A 131 9.43 21.72 16.11
C GLN A 131 8.04 22.36 16.06
N ARG A 132 7.05 21.80 16.77
CA ARG A 132 5.70 22.37 16.85
C ARG A 132 5.69 23.73 17.52
N GLU A 133 6.44 23.92 18.61
CA GLU A 133 6.57 25.23 19.26
C GLU A 133 7.24 26.27 18.36
N ILE A 134 8.25 25.87 17.56
CA ILE A 134 8.84 26.75 16.56
C ILE A 134 7.81 27.15 15.49
N LEU A 135 7.07 26.19 14.93
CA LEU A 135 6.06 26.47 13.90
C LEU A 135 4.96 27.40 14.41
N LYS A 136 4.54 27.20 15.67
CA LYS A 136 3.59 28.04 16.38
C LYS A 136 4.11 29.47 16.59
N LEU A 137 5.40 29.63 16.93
CA LEU A 137 6.03 30.95 17.07
C LEU A 137 6.02 31.75 15.75
N PHE A 138 6.06 31.06 14.61
CA PHE A 138 6.00 31.68 13.28
C PHE A 138 4.58 31.82 12.71
N ASP A 139 3.54 31.67 13.54
CA ASP A 139 2.12 31.73 13.13
C ASP A 139 1.81 30.83 11.92
N THR A 140 2.45 29.67 11.85
CA THR A 140 2.28 28.76 10.71
C THR A 140 0.86 28.18 10.72
N PRO A 141 0.09 28.29 9.63
CA PRO A 141 -1.25 27.70 9.55
C PRO A 141 -1.20 26.17 9.65
N ASP A 142 -2.19 25.57 10.32
CA ASP A 142 -2.30 24.12 10.51
C ASP A 142 -1.01 23.47 11.05
N PHE A 143 -0.27 24.19 11.91
CA PHE A 143 1.04 23.77 12.36
C PHE A 143 1.04 22.43 13.11
N GLU A 144 -0.10 21.90 13.58
CA GLU A 144 -0.23 20.58 14.18
C GLU A 144 -0.30 19.43 13.16
N LYS A 145 -0.56 19.74 11.87
CA LYS A 145 -0.66 18.75 10.79
C LYS A 145 0.62 18.62 9.97
N ILE A 146 1.55 19.57 10.10
CA ILE A 146 2.81 19.59 9.34
C ILE A 146 3.68 18.39 9.75
N PRO A 147 4.17 17.53 8.84
CA PRO A 147 5.01 16.40 9.23
C PRO A 147 6.31 16.85 9.90
N VAL A 148 6.58 16.33 11.09
CA VAL A 148 7.83 16.55 11.83
C VAL A 148 8.97 15.78 11.16
N ARG A 149 10.13 16.42 10.99
CA ARG A 149 11.31 15.77 10.37
C ARG A 149 12.35 15.44 11.42
N VAL A 150 12.89 14.22 11.36
CA VAL A 150 14.03 13.80 12.19
C VAL A 150 15.21 13.41 11.32
N ASN A 151 16.41 13.63 11.84
CA ASN A 151 17.66 13.16 11.26
C ASN A 151 18.09 11.90 12.02
N LEU A 152 18.30 10.81 11.31
CA LEU A 152 18.60 9.50 11.89
C LEU A 152 19.88 8.94 11.26
N THR A 153 20.66 8.20 12.04
CA THR A 153 21.58 7.22 11.48
C THR A 153 20.81 5.99 10.97
N PHE A 154 21.45 5.13 10.20
CA PHE A 154 20.81 3.89 9.74
C PHE A 154 20.37 3.02 10.92
N SER A 155 21.21 2.91 11.96
CA SER A 155 20.92 2.15 13.17
C SER A 155 19.68 2.69 13.90
N GLU A 156 19.56 4.02 14.04
CA GLU A 156 18.38 4.67 14.64
C GLU A 156 17.11 4.49 13.78
N PHE A 157 17.25 4.55 12.45
CA PHE A 157 16.14 4.34 11.52
C PHE A 157 15.63 2.89 11.60
N LEU A 158 16.55 1.93 11.70
CA LEU A 158 16.19 0.53 11.89
C LEU A 158 15.48 0.30 13.23
N GLU A 159 15.92 0.97 14.31
CA GLU A 159 15.26 0.90 15.61
C GLU A 159 13.83 1.45 15.55
N LEU A 160 13.61 2.57 14.86
CA LEU A 160 12.28 3.12 14.61
C LEU A 160 11.38 2.09 13.92
N TYR A 161 11.87 1.45 12.85
CA TYR A 161 11.10 0.43 12.15
C TYR A 161 10.84 -0.81 13.01
N GLN A 162 11.76 -1.19 13.90
CA GLN A 162 11.51 -2.27 14.87
C GLN A 162 10.41 -1.88 15.88
N LYS A 163 10.42 -0.65 16.42
CA LYS A 163 9.35 -0.14 17.30
C LYS A 163 7.99 -0.13 16.59
N ARG A 164 7.98 0.31 15.33
CA ARG A 164 6.77 0.30 14.48
C ARG A 164 6.29 -1.10 14.15
N PHE A 165 7.19 -2.05 13.85
CA PHE A 165 6.80 -3.44 13.65
C PHE A 165 6.12 -4.02 14.90
N CYS A 166 6.61 -3.69 16.10
CA CYS A 166 6.00 -4.12 17.36
C CYS A 166 4.62 -3.47 17.61
N SER A 167 4.44 -2.19 17.27
CA SER A 167 3.15 -1.50 17.44
C SER A 167 2.05 -2.08 16.53
N LEU A 168 2.43 -2.70 15.41
CA LEU A 168 1.52 -3.39 14.49
C LEU A 168 1.09 -4.80 14.94
N SER A 169 1.57 -5.28 16.09
CA SER A 169 1.36 -6.66 16.57
C SER A 169 -0.10 -7.13 16.60
N LYS A 170 -1.04 -6.26 16.99
CA LYS A 170 -2.47 -6.60 17.00
C LYS A 170 -3.02 -6.80 15.58
N LYS A 171 -2.64 -5.95 14.63
CA LYS A 171 -3.03 -6.06 13.22
C LYS A 171 -2.46 -7.34 12.59
N GLN A 172 -1.19 -7.65 12.87
CA GLN A 172 -0.55 -8.90 12.44
C GLN A 172 -1.31 -10.13 12.93
N GLU A 173 -1.73 -10.15 14.19
CA GLU A 173 -2.48 -11.29 14.74
C GLU A 173 -3.86 -11.42 14.10
N ASN A 174 -4.56 -10.30 13.89
CA ASN A 174 -5.85 -10.32 13.21
C ASN A 174 -5.73 -10.87 11.77
N ILE A 175 -4.71 -10.44 11.02
CA ILE A 175 -4.41 -10.96 9.66
C ILE A 175 -4.17 -12.47 9.71
N ARG A 176 -3.33 -12.94 10.64
CA ARG A 176 -3.00 -14.36 10.80
C ARG A 176 -4.25 -15.20 11.10
N VAL A 177 -5.08 -14.74 12.03
CA VAL A 177 -6.31 -15.44 12.41
C VAL A 177 -7.27 -15.53 11.24
N GLN A 178 -7.50 -14.42 10.52
CA GLN A 178 -8.35 -14.40 9.35
C GLN A 178 -7.79 -15.24 8.19
N ARG A 179 -6.48 -15.21 7.93
CA ARG A 179 -5.84 -16.07 6.92
C ARG A 179 -6.20 -17.53 7.17
N ASN A 180 -5.92 -18.01 8.39
CA ASN A 180 -6.10 -19.40 8.74
C ASN A 180 -7.57 -19.84 8.69
N LYS A 181 -8.50 -18.96 9.04
CA LYS A 181 -9.91 -19.33 9.23
C LYS A 181 -10.83 -19.02 8.05
N ILE A 182 -10.44 -18.10 7.18
CA ILE A 182 -11.27 -17.60 6.08
C ILE A 182 -10.64 -17.88 4.72
N TYR A 183 -9.33 -17.63 4.57
CA TYR A 183 -8.72 -17.55 3.25
C TYR A 183 -7.91 -18.79 2.85
N ALA A 184 -7.27 -19.47 3.81
CA ALA A 184 -6.36 -20.58 3.53
C ALA A 184 -6.95 -21.96 3.85
N HIS A 185 -7.90 -22.06 4.79
CA HIS A 185 -8.47 -23.34 5.22
C HIS A 185 -9.99 -23.29 5.32
N ASN A 186 -10.64 -24.34 4.83
CA ASN A 186 -12.09 -24.57 4.98
C ASN A 186 -12.35 -25.31 6.30
N ASP A 187 -12.23 -24.61 7.42
CA ASP A 187 -12.50 -25.18 8.74
C ASP A 187 -14.02 -25.35 8.95
N GLU A 188 -14.49 -26.59 8.98
CA GLU A 188 -15.89 -26.97 9.17
C GLU A 188 -16.53 -26.27 10.38
N LYS A 189 -15.81 -26.17 11.51
CA LYS A 189 -16.33 -25.51 12.70
C LYS A 189 -16.57 -24.03 12.42
N HIS A 190 -15.67 -23.37 11.69
CA HIS A 190 -15.84 -21.97 11.33
C HIS A 190 -16.92 -21.74 10.28
N ILE A 191 -17.09 -22.66 9.34
CA ILE A 191 -18.16 -22.59 8.32
C ILE A 191 -19.55 -22.67 8.98
N LEU A 192 -19.67 -23.46 10.05
CA LEU A 192 -20.94 -23.73 10.74
C LEU A 192 -21.23 -22.77 11.92
N THR A 193 -20.31 -21.88 12.28
CA THR A 193 -20.50 -20.95 13.41
C THR A 193 -21.23 -19.68 12.95
N GLU A 194 -22.27 -19.24 13.67
CA GLU A 194 -22.99 -17.98 13.36
C GLU A 194 -22.13 -16.73 13.55
N GLU A 195 -21.22 -16.76 14.52
CA GLU A 195 -20.32 -15.66 14.85
C GLU A 195 -19.18 -15.57 13.84
N LYS A 196 -19.14 -14.47 13.10
CA LYS A 196 -18.18 -14.29 12.01
C LYS A 196 -16.80 -13.99 12.56
N VAL A 197 -15.78 -14.64 12.02
CA VAL A 197 -14.35 -14.40 12.37
C VAL A 197 -13.98 -12.92 12.26
N TRP A 198 -14.62 -12.23 11.31
CA TRP A 198 -14.53 -10.78 11.07
C TRP A 198 -14.84 -9.93 12.30
N ASP A 199 -15.80 -10.34 13.12
CA ASP A 199 -16.26 -9.55 14.27
C ASP A 199 -15.26 -9.63 15.43
N LYS A 200 -14.62 -10.79 15.61
CA LYS A 200 -13.61 -11.01 16.68
C LYS A 200 -12.23 -10.46 16.33
N ASN A 201 -11.88 -10.45 15.05
CA ASN A 201 -10.55 -10.09 14.58
C ASN A 201 -10.68 -9.14 13.39
N PRO A 202 -11.20 -7.92 13.59
CA PRO A 202 -11.45 -7.01 12.49
C PRO A 202 -10.15 -6.62 11.79
N VAL A 203 -10.21 -6.57 10.46
CA VAL A 203 -9.16 -6.04 9.59
C VAL A 203 -9.85 -5.08 8.64
N THR A 204 -9.53 -3.79 8.75
CA THR A 204 -10.13 -2.73 7.95
C THR A 204 -9.25 -2.37 6.75
N TYR A 205 -9.80 -1.64 5.77
CA TYR A 205 -9.00 -1.13 4.65
C TYR A 205 -7.85 -0.21 5.10
N PRO A 206 -8.01 0.67 6.10
CA PRO A 206 -6.88 1.39 6.68
C PRO A 206 -5.82 0.49 7.31
N ASP A 207 -6.22 -0.58 8.02
CA ASP A 207 -5.25 -1.53 8.60
C ASP A 207 -4.43 -2.22 7.51
N ILE A 208 -5.09 -2.61 6.41
CA ILE A 208 -4.43 -3.21 5.24
C ILE A 208 -3.42 -2.23 4.62
N GLN A 209 -3.83 -0.98 4.37
CA GLN A 209 -2.94 0.02 3.79
C GLN A 209 -1.75 0.29 4.71
N GLU A 210 -1.95 0.42 6.03
CA GLU A 210 -0.85 0.68 6.97
C GLU A 210 0.18 -0.47 6.97
N LEU A 211 -0.27 -1.71 6.88
CA LEU A 211 0.61 -2.88 6.76
C LEU A 211 1.36 -2.88 5.42
N ILE A 212 0.69 -2.59 4.31
CA ILE A 212 1.34 -2.48 2.99
C ILE A 212 2.40 -1.37 3.00
N ASP A 213 2.02 -0.17 3.46
CA ASP A 213 2.90 0.98 3.52
C ASP A 213 4.13 0.70 4.39
N PHE A 214 3.95 0.10 5.56
CA PHE A 214 5.06 -0.24 6.43
C PHE A 214 6.01 -1.27 5.81
N ALA A 215 5.49 -2.29 5.13
CA ALA A 215 6.31 -3.27 4.43
C ALA A 215 7.10 -2.63 3.26
N LEU A 216 6.46 -1.75 2.50
CA LEU A 216 7.13 -0.96 1.45
C LEU A 216 8.21 -0.05 2.05
N ASP A 217 7.92 0.68 3.11
CA ASP A 217 8.90 1.58 3.75
C ASP A 217 10.15 0.82 4.24
N CYS A 218 9.95 -0.31 4.92
CA CYS A 218 11.04 -1.16 5.38
C CYS A 218 11.90 -1.66 4.22
N THR A 219 11.27 -2.31 3.24
CA THR A 219 11.99 -2.95 2.13
C THR A 219 12.68 -1.93 1.25
N ARG A 220 12.08 -0.76 1.00
CA ARG A 220 12.67 0.32 0.22
C ARG A 220 13.84 0.98 0.92
N LEU A 221 13.76 1.23 2.23
CA LEU A 221 14.88 1.76 3.01
C LEU A 221 16.07 0.79 2.95
N ILE A 222 15.82 -0.49 3.20
CA ILE A 222 16.85 -1.54 3.21
C ILE A 222 17.50 -1.68 1.83
N LEU A 223 16.70 -1.78 0.76
CA LEU A 223 17.22 -1.88 -0.61
C LEU A 223 17.96 -0.60 -1.01
N GLY A 224 17.43 0.57 -0.68
CA GLY A 224 18.08 1.85 -0.95
C GLY A 224 19.45 1.97 -0.25
N ALA A 225 19.52 1.58 1.03
CA ALA A 225 20.78 1.60 1.78
C ALA A 225 21.80 0.56 1.28
N LEU A 226 21.36 -0.61 0.84
CA LEU A 226 22.26 -1.66 0.35
C LEU A 226 22.72 -1.44 -1.10
N THR A 227 21.86 -0.88 -1.95
CA THR A 227 22.08 -0.84 -3.42
C THR A 227 22.23 0.57 -3.98
N GLY A 228 21.84 1.62 -3.24
CA GLY A 228 21.74 2.98 -3.74
C GLY A 228 20.57 3.22 -4.70
N VAL A 229 19.75 2.21 -4.98
CA VAL A 229 18.64 2.29 -5.95
C VAL A 229 17.31 2.54 -5.24
N SER A 230 16.62 3.61 -5.62
CA SER A 230 15.26 3.88 -5.18
C SER A 230 14.26 2.99 -5.90
N ARG A 231 13.33 2.40 -5.14
CA ARG A 231 12.26 1.54 -5.66
C ARG A 231 10.92 2.27 -5.64
N ALA A 232 10.10 2.01 -6.66
CA ALA A 232 8.75 2.56 -6.77
C ALA A 232 7.81 1.93 -5.72
N VAL A 233 6.72 2.62 -5.38
CA VAL A 233 5.67 2.08 -4.48
C VAL A 233 4.44 1.59 -5.22
N SER A 234 4.25 2.03 -6.47
CA SER A 234 3.09 1.71 -7.29
C SER A 234 3.44 1.72 -8.76
N TYR A 235 2.57 1.11 -9.58
CA TYR A 235 2.57 1.34 -11.03
C TYR A 235 2.18 2.78 -11.33
N GLY A 236 2.78 3.37 -12.38
CA GLY A 236 2.53 4.76 -12.77
C GLY A 236 1.15 4.98 -13.41
N ASN A 237 0.55 3.93 -13.96
CA ASN A 237 -0.76 3.94 -14.65
C ASN A 237 -1.81 3.12 -13.88
N ILE A 238 -1.67 2.99 -12.56
CA ILE A 238 -2.55 2.12 -11.77
C ILE A 238 -4.02 2.52 -11.86
N ASP A 239 -4.32 3.78 -12.22
CA ASP A 239 -5.64 4.43 -12.29
C ASP A 239 -6.31 4.43 -13.68
N ASP A 240 -5.88 3.55 -14.59
CA ASP A 240 -6.34 3.51 -15.99
C ASP A 240 -7.79 3.00 -16.22
N MET A 241 -8.44 2.47 -15.18
CA MET A 241 -9.80 1.92 -15.25
C MET A 241 -10.85 2.97 -15.67
N GLU A 242 -10.69 4.22 -15.27
CA GLU A 242 -11.67 5.29 -15.56
C GLU A 242 -11.81 5.52 -17.07
N GLY A 243 -10.72 5.47 -17.82
CA GLY A 243 -10.73 5.63 -19.28
C GLY A 243 -11.58 4.56 -19.96
N THR A 244 -11.47 3.31 -19.51
CA THR A 244 -12.28 2.19 -20.01
C THR A 244 -13.77 2.41 -19.75
N LEU A 245 -14.13 2.85 -18.54
CA LEU A 245 -15.52 3.11 -18.16
C LEU A 245 -16.11 4.32 -18.88
N MET A 246 -15.30 5.35 -19.13
CA MET A 246 -15.72 6.50 -19.94
C MET A 246 -16.10 6.07 -21.37
N LEU A 247 -15.33 5.17 -21.98
CA LEU A 247 -15.65 4.64 -23.31
C LEU A 247 -16.90 3.76 -23.29
N ALA A 248 -17.07 2.92 -22.27
CA ALA A 248 -18.29 2.13 -22.07
C ALA A 248 -19.55 3.01 -21.95
N LYS A 249 -19.45 4.12 -21.20
CA LYS A 249 -20.51 5.12 -21.08
C LYS A 249 -20.89 5.72 -22.43
N LEU A 250 -19.89 6.04 -23.25
CA LEU A 250 -20.13 6.57 -24.60
C LEU A 250 -20.81 5.53 -25.47
N GLY A 251 -20.38 4.27 -25.41
CA GLY A 251 -20.98 3.15 -26.12
C GLY A 251 -22.46 2.96 -25.79
N LEU A 252 -22.82 3.01 -24.50
CA LEU A 252 -24.22 2.95 -24.05
C LEU A 252 -25.09 4.05 -24.68
N LYS A 253 -24.59 5.29 -24.73
CA LYS A 253 -25.32 6.40 -25.37
C LYS A 253 -25.55 6.17 -26.87
N TYR A 254 -24.56 5.63 -27.57
CA TYR A 254 -24.71 5.30 -28.99
C TYR A 254 -25.68 4.15 -29.22
N GLN A 255 -25.68 3.14 -28.34
CA GLN A 255 -26.64 2.05 -28.38
C GLN A 255 -28.09 2.56 -28.24
N ASP A 256 -28.34 3.46 -27.28
CA ASP A 256 -29.65 4.08 -27.10
C ASP A 256 -30.10 4.84 -28.35
N TYR A 257 -29.18 5.62 -28.94
CA TYR A 257 -29.44 6.33 -30.19
C TYR A 257 -29.79 5.38 -31.34
N GLU A 258 -29.01 4.31 -31.55
CA GLU A 258 -29.27 3.33 -32.61
C GLU A 258 -30.63 2.62 -32.40
N MET A 259 -30.97 2.27 -31.15
CA MET A 259 -32.26 1.68 -30.83
C MET A 259 -33.43 2.62 -31.14
N GLU A 260 -33.30 3.91 -30.83
CA GLU A 260 -34.31 4.91 -31.19
C GLU A 260 -34.48 5.06 -32.71
N GLN A 261 -33.38 5.10 -33.47
CA GLN A 261 -33.45 5.20 -34.93
C GLN A 261 -34.11 3.96 -35.53
N ARG A 262 -33.76 2.77 -35.04
CA ARG A 262 -34.36 1.51 -35.47
C ARG A 262 -35.85 1.46 -35.15
N HIS A 263 -36.26 1.92 -33.96
CA HIS A 263 -37.67 2.00 -33.59
C HIS A 263 -38.45 2.95 -34.52
N LYS A 264 -37.90 4.13 -34.82
CA LYS A 264 -38.49 5.08 -35.77
C LYS A 264 -38.63 4.48 -37.17
N GLN A 265 -37.67 3.68 -37.62
CA GLN A 265 -37.73 3.01 -38.91
C GLN A 265 -38.83 1.95 -38.97
N ILE A 266 -38.91 1.09 -37.95
CA ILE A 266 -39.96 0.06 -37.84
C ILE A 266 -41.36 0.69 -37.84
N LEU A 267 -41.56 1.80 -37.11
CA LEU A 267 -42.84 2.50 -37.12
C LEU A 267 -43.20 3.03 -38.51
N LYS A 268 -42.24 3.60 -39.24
CA LYS A 268 -42.48 4.08 -40.61
C LYS A 268 -42.91 2.95 -41.55
N GLU A 269 -42.27 1.79 -41.45
CA GLU A 269 -42.61 0.60 -42.23
C GLU A 269 -44.04 0.12 -41.92
N ILE A 270 -44.42 0.01 -40.65
CA ILE A 270 -45.78 -0.41 -40.24
C ILE A 270 -46.87 0.57 -40.73
N TYR A 271 -46.61 1.88 -40.69
CA TYR A 271 -47.58 2.88 -41.15
C TYR A 271 -47.64 2.99 -42.68
N ALA A 272 -46.59 2.60 -43.39
CA ALA A 272 -46.60 2.51 -44.85
C ALA A 272 -47.47 1.35 -45.33
N ASP A 273 -47.34 0.16 -44.71
CA ASP A 273 -48.13 -1.04 -45.04
C ASP A 273 -49.63 -0.90 -44.75
N LYS A 274 -50.04 -0.01 -43.84
CA LYS A 274 -51.46 0.25 -43.51
C LYS A 274 -52.16 1.23 -44.46
N LYS A 275 -51.44 1.80 -45.43
CA LYS A 275 -51.97 2.77 -46.41
C LYS A 275 -52.21 2.17 -47.81
N GLU A 276 -51.91 0.89 -48.00
CA GLU A 276 -52.36 0.06 -49.15
C GLU A 276 -53.59 -0.77 -48.77
#